data_AF-A0A5N5D156-F1
#
_entry.id   AF-A0A5N5D156-F1
#
_cell.length_a   1.000
_cell.length_b   1.000
_cell.length_c   1.000
_cell.angle_alpha   90.00
_cell.angle_beta   90.00
_cell.angle_gamma   90.00
#
_symmetry.space_group_name_H-M   'P 1'
#
loop_
_entity.id
_entity.type
_entity.pdbx_description
1 polymer ?
#
loop_
_entity_poly.entity_id
_entity_poly.type
_entity_poly.pdbx_seq_one_letter_code
_entity_poly.pdbx_strand_id
1 'polypeptide(L)'
;MAAQNWFRAAIVSSVCLGLASAADSCTGTTTVSSKADATSLASACKTYSGTVAVATGTSDEIDLEIEKSSFVVANTKLTSLEGGADDAVLENINVSSNSDLEDITFEGTHASNITIGANSAKAEISFPHLKEAVDIEIANASSIDLAALESLPRGALHIYGGDLSKLDLAEFREVSDGLILEDLPKLTELSAPEFTRIMDRGALTISNTGLTELSLPKLQLVFSSLYLSGDFKTVDLPLLTSVGGDIYMKGASDFDCDAFSKQFKDMATDNGKTFKCVAGDDSDDSDAQSAKPSTSSTFSSASASGSSSSSSTASSTASGTSSSASSTGTAASASGSATPSAAANDNSSAAAFKVGMATLGGVFGLLSFLLC
;
A
#
# COMPACT_ATOMS: atom_id res chain seq x y z
N MET A 1 8.03 62.34 29.03
CA MET A 1 7.04 61.23 28.97
C MET A 1 6.94 60.81 27.52
N ALA A 2 7.79 59.87 27.11
CA ALA A 2 8.02 59.30 25.78
C ALA A 2 9.07 58.19 25.98
N ALA A 3 9.13 57.04 25.32
CA ALA A 3 8.32 56.37 24.31
C ALA A 3 8.66 54.86 24.37
N GLN A 4 7.82 54.05 23.72
CA GLN A 4 7.83 52.59 23.64
C GLN A 4 8.94 51.99 22.74
N ASN A 5 8.93 50.64 22.65
CA ASN A 5 9.32 49.75 21.54
C ASN A 5 10.77 49.24 21.52
N TRP A 6 11.10 48.01 21.07
CA TRP A 6 10.35 46.83 20.60
C TRP A 6 11.32 45.64 20.53
N PHE A 7 10.74 44.43 20.54
CA PHE A 7 11.33 43.13 20.20
C PHE A 7 12.13 43.15 18.88
N ARG A 8 13.29 42.46 18.85
CA ARG A 8 13.85 41.87 17.63
C ARG A 8 14.33 40.45 17.93
N ALA A 9 13.58 39.48 17.43
CA ALA A 9 14.01 38.09 17.31
C ALA A 9 15.12 38.02 16.25
N ALA A 10 16.23 37.35 16.57
CA ALA A 10 17.27 37.03 15.61
C ALA A 10 17.07 35.58 15.15
N ILE A 11 16.78 35.42 13.85
CA ILE A 11 16.91 34.16 13.13
C ILE A 11 18.40 33.86 13.05
N VAL A 12 18.87 32.81 13.74
CA VAL A 12 20.23 32.30 13.59
C VAL A 12 20.18 31.12 12.63
N SER A 13 20.51 31.39 11.37
CA SER A 13 20.97 30.36 10.43
C SER A 13 22.36 29.93 10.87
N SER A 14 22.48 28.74 11.45
CA SER A 14 23.76 28.17 11.87
C SER A 14 24.28 27.21 10.81
N VAL A 15 25.25 27.68 10.03
CA VAL A 15 26.20 26.84 9.32
C VAL A 15 27.14 26.25 10.38
N CYS A 16 27.02 24.96 10.68
CA CYS A 16 27.96 24.24 11.53
C CYS A 16 29.17 23.78 10.70
N LEU A 17 30.28 24.48 10.81
CA LEU A 17 31.62 23.99 10.51
C LEU A 17 32.40 23.94 11.83
N GLY A 18 32.69 22.73 12.31
CA GLY A 18 33.63 22.49 13.40
C GLY A 18 33.04 21.69 14.57
N LEU A 19 33.63 20.50 14.80
CA LEU A 19 33.35 19.52 15.86
C LEU A 19 31.97 18.85 15.73
N ALA A 20 31.96 17.70 15.05
CA ALA A 20 30.83 16.78 15.03
C ALA A 20 30.59 16.21 16.44
N SER A 21 29.85 16.93 17.27
CA SER A 21 28.95 16.28 18.21
C SER A 21 27.85 15.63 17.37
N ALA A 22 27.74 14.31 17.42
CA ALA A 22 26.62 13.59 16.82
C ALA A 22 25.32 14.29 17.23
N ALA A 23 24.54 14.74 16.25
CA ALA A 23 23.20 15.20 16.55
C ALA A 23 22.38 13.91 16.75
N ASP A 24 21.94 13.62 17.97
CA ASP A 24 21.14 12.41 18.24
C ASP A 24 19.87 12.35 17.36
N SER A 25 19.41 13.51 16.89
CA SER A 25 18.25 13.66 16.01
C SER A 25 18.49 14.68 14.90
N CYS A 26 18.34 14.24 13.66
CA CYS A 26 18.34 15.08 12.47
C CYS A 26 16.93 15.22 11.91
N THR A 27 16.67 16.33 11.21
CA THR A 27 15.35 16.60 10.63
C THR A 27 15.47 17.18 9.22
N GLY A 28 14.53 16.85 8.33
CA GLY A 28 14.40 17.47 7.01
C GLY A 28 14.41 16.48 5.85
N THR A 29 14.74 16.97 4.66
CA THR A 29 14.96 16.13 3.47
C THR A 29 16.42 16.17 3.12
N THR A 30 17.05 15.00 2.98
CA THR A 30 18.44 14.87 2.54
C THR A 30 18.53 13.94 1.34
N THR A 31 19.55 14.14 0.51
CA THR A 31 19.83 13.29 -0.64
C THR A 31 21.23 12.69 -0.49
N VAL A 32 21.29 11.36 -0.43
CA VAL A 32 22.52 10.57 -0.36
C VAL A 32 22.93 10.21 -1.78
N SER A 33 24.13 10.60 -2.20
CA SER A 33 24.60 10.34 -3.58
C SER A 33 25.69 9.28 -3.64
N SER A 34 26.28 8.91 -2.50
CA SER A 34 27.39 7.97 -2.39
C SER A 34 27.39 7.24 -1.05
N LYS A 35 28.14 6.14 -0.96
CA LYS A 35 28.34 5.41 0.31
C LYS A 35 28.94 6.31 1.40
N ALA A 36 29.82 7.26 1.03
CA ALA A 36 30.41 8.20 1.98
C ALA A 36 29.37 9.16 2.58
N ASP A 37 28.39 9.60 1.79
CA ASP A 37 27.28 10.43 2.29
C ASP A 37 26.39 9.63 3.25
N ALA A 38 26.14 8.36 2.92
CA ALA A 38 25.35 7.44 3.74
C ALA A 38 26.02 7.23 5.12
N THR A 39 27.31 6.87 5.12
CA THR A 39 28.09 6.71 6.36
C THR A 39 28.19 8.02 7.14
N SER A 40 28.34 9.15 6.46
CA SER A 40 28.40 10.45 7.13
C SER A 40 27.06 10.81 7.78
N LEU A 41 25.94 10.48 7.13
CA LEU A 41 24.61 10.70 7.67
C LEU A 41 24.33 9.79 8.87
N ALA A 42 24.62 8.50 8.76
CA ALA A 42 24.48 7.54 9.86
C ALA A 42 25.36 7.92 11.06
N SER A 43 26.61 8.37 10.81
CA SER A 43 27.50 8.83 11.88
C SER A 43 27.07 10.16 12.51
N ALA A 44 26.37 11.01 11.75
CA ALA A 44 25.92 12.31 12.22
C ALA A 44 24.58 12.25 12.96
N CYS A 45 23.74 11.27 12.64
CA CYS A 45 22.33 11.21 13.00
C CYS A 45 21.93 9.79 13.40
N LYS A 46 21.63 9.56 14.69
CA LYS A 46 21.08 8.26 15.14
C LYS A 46 19.60 8.10 14.80
N THR A 47 18.83 9.18 14.93
CA THR A 47 17.44 9.27 14.49
C THR A 47 17.28 10.34 13.41
N TYR A 48 16.50 10.08 12.35
CA TYR A 48 16.28 11.02 11.25
C TYR A 48 14.78 11.27 11.00
N SER A 49 14.25 12.35 11.54
CA SER A 49 12.85 12.72 11.28
C SER A 49 12.72 13.44 9.93
N GLY A 50 12.35 12.69 8.90
CA GLY A 50 12.11 13.19 7.56
C GLY A 50 12.49 12.20 6.47
N THR A 51 12.74 12.71 5.27
CA THR A 51 12.98 11.88 4.08
C THR A 51 14.47 11.78 3.75
N VAL A 52 14.99 10.56 3.70
CA VAL A 52 16.29 10.21 3.14
C VAL A 52 16.07 9.68 1.73
N ALA A 53 16.44 10.48 0.74
CA ALA A 53 16.36 10.10 -0.67
C ALA A 53 17.73 9.64 -1.18
N VAL A 54 17.79 8.63 -2.06
CA VAL A 54 19.01 8.30 -2.80
C VAL A 54 19.01 9.02 -4.14
N ALA A 55 20.14 9.61 -4.52
CA ALA A 55 20.26 10.32 -5.79
C ALA A 55 20.03 9.39 -6.98
N THR A 56 19.43 9.92 -8.04
CA THR A 56 19.18 9.15 -9.25
C THR A 56 20.48 8.75 -9.91
N GLY A 57 20.54 7.52 -10.42
CA GLY A 57 21.74 6.98 -11.06
C GLY A 57 22.90 6.59 -10.12
N THR A 58 22.78 6.73 -8.80
CA THR A 58 23.79 6.22 -7.86
C THR A 58 23.98 4.71 -8.10
N SER A 59 25.24 4.31 -8.28
CA SER A 59 25.61 2.91 -8.57
C SER A 59 26.36 2.24 -7.41
N ASP A 60 26.80 3.01 -6.42
CA ASP A 60 27.50 2.49 -5.24
C ASP A 60 26.51 1.93 -4.23
N GLU A 61 26.80 0.78 -3.65
CA GLU A 61 26.04 0.19 -2.54
C GLU A 61 25.81 1.18 -1.38
N ILE A 62 24.56 1.26 -0.91
CA ILE A 62 24.13 2.18 0.14
C ILE A 62 23.67 1.39 1.36
N ASP A 63 24.26 1.76 2.50
CA ASP A 63 23.91 1.25 3.83
C ASP A 63 23.54 2.45 4.72
N LEU A 64 22.32 2.45 5.23
CA LEU A 64 21.71 3.55 6.00
C LEU A 64 21.28 3.08 7.38
N GLU A 65 22.24 2.98 8.30
CA GLU A 65 22.01 2.61 9.71
C GLU A 65 21.32 3.76 10.49
N ILE A 66 19.99 3.86 10.41
CA ILE A 66 19.18 4.94 11.01
C ILE A 66 17.93 4.36 11.68
N GLU A 67 17.68 4.72 12.96
CA GLU A 67 16.63 4.11 13.79
C GLU A 67 15.21 4.60 13.51
N LYS A 68 15.06 5.72 12.80
CA LYS A 68 13.77 6.31 12.44
C LYS A 68 13.96 7.18 11.21
N SER A 69 13.28 6.87 10.11
CA SER A 69 13.33 7.64 8.86
C SER A 69 12.27 7.21 7.85
N SER A 70 11.96 8.12 6.92
CA SER A 70 11.35 7.77 5.65
C SER A 70 12.44 7.60 4.59
N PHE A 71 12.42 6.46 3.90
CA PHE A 71 13.33 6.15 2.80
C PHE A 71 12.61 6.30 1.46
N VAL A 72 13.24 6.99 0.51
CA VAL A 72 12.76 7.10 -0.88
C VAL A 72 13.92 6.79 -1.83
N VAL A 73 13.92 5.59 -2.39
CA VAL A 73 14.97 5.09 -3.28
C VAL A 73 14.36 4.81 -4.64
N ALA A 74 14.61 5.68 -5.61
CA ALA A 74 14.04 5.51 -6.94
C ALA A 74 14.95 5.93 -8.08
N ASN A 75 14.83 5.23 -9.21
CA ASN A 75 15.59 5.48 -10.44
C ASN A 75 17.12 5.48 -10.22
N THR A 76 17.58 4.57 -9.37
CA THR A 76 19.00 4.37 -9.08
C THR A 76 19.60 3.26 -9.96
N LYS A 77 20.92 3.09 -9.85
CA LYS A 77 21.71 2.01 -10.44
C LYS A 77 22.31 1.10 -9.38
N LEU A 78 21.72 1.11 -8.19
CA LEU A 78 22.09 0.24 -7.08
C LEU A 78 21.78 -1.21 -7.45
N THR A 79 22.65 -2.12 -7.02
CA THR A 79 22.39 -3.56 -7.03
C THR A 79 21.92 -4.07 -5.68
N SER A 80 22.32 -3.39 -4.59
CA SER A 80 21.93 -3.68 -3.22
C SER A 80 21.60 -2.39 -2.46
N LEU A 81 20.61 -2.47 -1.58
CA LEU A 81 20.17 -1.44 -0.66
C LEU A 81 19.99 -2.04 0.73
N GLU A 82 20.70 -1.48 1.70
CA GLU A 82 20.53 -1.76 3.12
C GLU A 82 20.09 -0.48 3.84
N GLY A 83 19.13 -0.60 4.75
CA GLY A 83 18.69 0.55 5.53
C GLY A 83 17.99 0.18 6.82
N GLY A 84 17.80 1.18 7.69
CA GLY A 84 17.23 0.97 9.01
C GLY A 84 18.28 0.49 10.01
N ALA A 85 17.85 0.05 11.19
CA ALA A 85 18.75 -0.39 12.25
C ALA A 85 18.02 -1.37 13.19
N ASP A 86 18.77 -2.04 14.06
CA ASP A 86 18.18 -2.90 15.09
C ASP A 86 17.12 -2.14 15.90
N ASP A 87 15.96 -2.77 16.11
CA ASP A 87 14.82 -2.20 16.84
C ASP A 87 14.26 -0.87 16.28
N ALA A 88 14.65 -0.47 15.06
CA ALA A 88 14.20 0.77 14.43
C ALA A 88 12.68 0.84 14.23
N VAL A 89 12.14 2.05 14.30
CA VAL A 89 10.76 2.40 13.94
C VAL A 89 10.79 3.21 12.66
N LEU A 90 10.62 2.52 11.54
CA LEU A 90 10.65 3.09 10.20
C LEU A 90 9.33 3.80 9.91
N GLU A 91 9.40 4.93 9.20
CA GLU A 91 8.20 5.64 8.76
C GLU A 91 7.76 5.08 7.41
N ASN A 92 8.06 5.78 6.32
CA ASN A 92 7.66 5.38 4.98
C ASN A 92 8.85 4.85 4.19
N ILE A 93 8.78 3.62 3.71
CA ILE A 93 9.77 3.00 2.82
C ILE A 93 9.18 2.95 1.41
N ASN A 94 9.78 3.68 0.47
CA ASN A 94 9.43 3.61 -0.94
C ASN A 94 10.67 3.27 -1.76
N VAL A 95 10.73 2.05 -2.28
CA VAL A 95 11.84 1.58 -3.12
C VAL A 95 11.28 1.17 -4.47
N SER A 96 11.46 2.04 -5.47
CA SER A 96 10.79 1.83 -6.77
C SER A 96 11.58 2.24 -8.01
N SER A 97 11.30 1.59 -9.13
CA SER A 97 11.92 1.91 -10.43
C SER A 97 13.45 1.75 -10.45
N ASN A 98 14.01 0.79 -9.71
CA ASN A 98 15.45 0.50 -9.70
C ASN A 98 15.71 -0.80 -10.48
N SER A 99 15.91 -0.69 -11.80
CA SER A 99 15.96 -1.85 -12.71
C SER A 99 17.06 -2.87 -12.40
N ASP A 100 18.11 -2.43 -11.71
CA ASP A 100 19.32 -3.21 -11.43
C ASP A 100 19.39 -3.66 -9.96
N LEU A 101 18.42 -3.25 -9.12
CA LEU A 101 18.38 -3.50 -7.68
C LEU A 101 17.82 -4.89 -7.43
N GLU A 102 18.70 -5.83 -7.05
CA GLU A 102 18.37 -7.21 -6.74
C GLU A 102 18.20 -7.40 -5.22
N ASP A 103 19.07 -6.82 -4.37
CA ASP A 103 19.00 -7.03 -2.93
C ASP A 103 18.41 -5.81 -2.20
N ILE A 104 17.35 -6.01 -1.41
CA ILE A 104 16.71 -4.96 -0.61
C ILE A 104 16.51 -5.48 0.81
N THR A 105 17.30 -4.98 1.75
CA THR A 105 17.19 -5.38 3.17
C THR A 105 16.93 -4.16 4.03
N PHE A 106 15.95 -4.28 4.93
CA PHE A 106 15.67 -3.27 5.94
C PHE A 106 15.62 -3.87 7.34
N GLU A 107 16.41 -3.28 8.24
CA GLU A 107 16.40 -3.60 9.65
C GLU A 107 15.43 -2.68 10.41
N GLY A 108 14.62 -3.27 11.28
CA GLY A 108 13.65 -2.55 12.09
C GLY A 108 12.53 -3.44 12.56
N THR A 109 11.89 -3.06 13.66
CA THR A 109 10.78 -3.83 14.24
C THR A 109 9.42 -3.31 13.84
N HIS A 110 9.33 -2.04 13.44
CA HIS A 110 8.07 -1.40 13.07
C HIS A 110 8.25 -0.56 11.81
N ALA A 111 7.24 -0.51 10.95
CA ALA A 111 7.18 0.41 9.81
C ALA A 111 5.83 1.12 9.74
N SER A 112 5.73 2.28 9.09
CA SER A 112 4.44 2.81 8.66
C SER A 112 4.04 2.15 7.35
N ASN A 113 4.39 2.73 6.21
CA ASN A 113 4.04 2.15 4.90
C ASN A 113 5.29 1.63 4.20
N ILE A 114 5.19 0.44 3.63
CA ILE A 114 6.22 -0.18 2.81
C ILE A 114 5.65 -0.32 1.40
N THR A 115 6.30 0.32 0.43
CA THR A 115 5.87 0.28 -0.98
C THR A 115 7.10 -0.01 -1.84
N ILE A 116 7.22 -1.26 -2.30
CA ILE A 116 8.39 -1.73 -3.04
C ILE A 116 7.94 -2.33 -4.37
N GLY A 117 8.48 -1.85 -5.49
CA GLY A 117 8.04 -2.36 -6.78
C GLY A 117 8.75 -1.75 -7.98
N ALA A 118 8.58 -2.36 -9.15
CA ALA A 118 9.28 -1.95 -10.37
C ALA A 118 10.82 -1.93 -10.22
N ASN A 119 11.38 -2.84 -9.40
CA ASN A 119 12.82 -3.05 -9.27
C ASN A 119 13.30 -4.16 -10.23
N SER A 120 14.46 -4.78 -9.98
CA SER A 120 14.89 -5.94 -10.78
C SER A 120 13.86 -7.07 -10.72
N ALA A 121 13.77 -7.86 -11.79
CA ALA A 121 12.94 -9.07 -11.81
C ALA A 121 13.40 -10.14 -10.80
N LYS A 122 14.62 -10.00 -10.27
CA LYS A 122 15.18 -10.85 -9.21
C LYS A 122 15.26 -10.12 -7.86
N ALA A 123 14.37 -9.16 -7.61
CA ALA A 123 14.36 -8.45 -6.34
C ALA A 123 14.08 -9.42 -5.18
N GLU A 124 15.07 -9.60 -4.31
CA GLU A 124 15.02 -10.27 -3.02
C GLU A 124 14.81 -9.21 -1.94
N ILE A 125 13.67 -9.28 -1.26
CA ILE A 125 13.24 -8.30 -0.27
C ILE A 125 13.27 -8.95 1.11
N SER A 126 13.94 -8.32 2.06
CA SER A 126 14.12 -8.87 3.40
C SER A 126 13.81 -7.86 4.49
N PHE A 127 12.96 -8.29 5.44
CA PHE A 127 12.60 -7.59 6.66
C PHE A 127 12.68 -8.58 7.84
N PRO A 128 13.89 -9.01 8.24
CA PRO A 128 14.08 -10.17 9.11
C PRO A 128 13.52 -9.99 10.52
N HIS A 129 13.32 -8.74 10.95
CA HIS A 129 12.90 -8.38 12.32
C HIS A 129 11.63 -7.54 12.38
N LEU A 130 10.96 -7.30 11.24
CA LEU A 130 9.75 -6.49 11.19
C LEU A 130 8.59 -7.23 11.85
N LYS A 131 8.06 -6.68 12.94
CA LYS A 131 6.93 -7.24 13.70
C LYS A 131 5.60 -6.62 13.30
N GLU A 132 5.59 -5.33 13.02
CA GLU A 132 4.36 -4.61 12.69
C GLU A 132 4.61 -3.59 11.58
N ALA A 133 3.67 -3.44 10.66
CA ALA A 133 3.62 -2.29 9.78
C ALA A 133 2.20 -1.75 9.64
N VAL A 134 2.02 -0.51 9.19
CA VAL A 134 0.68 -0.01 8.85
C VAL A 134 0.18 -0.68 7.58
N ASP A 135 0.98 -0.65 6.51
CA ASP A 135 0.60 -1.17 5.20
C ASP A 135 1.83 -1.67 4.44
N ILE A 136 1.69 -2.77 3.70
CA ILE A 136 2.77 -3.36 2.90
C ILE A 136 2.24 -3.66 1.50
N GLU A 137 2.83 -3.00 0.51
CA GLU A 137 2.63 -3.26 -0.91
C GLU A 137 3.95 -3.65 -1.57
N ILE A 138 4.02 -4.87 -2.11
CA ILE A 138 5.20 -5.40 -2.80
C ILE A 138 4.82 -5.90 -4.20
N ALA A 139 5.48 -5.36 -5.22
CA ALA A 139 5.27 -5.75 -6.61
C ALA A 139 6.54 -6.34 -7.25
N ASN A 140 6.39 -7.43 -8.00
CA ASN A 140 7.45 -8.05 -8.80
C ASN A 140 8.69 -8.48 -7.99
N ALA A 141 8.50 -9.29 -6.95
CA ALA A 141 9.60 -9.86 -6.16
C ALA A 141 9.88 -11.32 -6.54
N SER A 142 11.13 -11.77 -6.37
CA SER A 142 11.52 -13.19 -6.48
C SER A 142 11.61 -13.88 -5.13
N SER A 143 11.92 -13.13 -4.06
CA SER A 143 11.97 -13.61 -2.68
C SER A 143 11.48 -12.53 -1.73
N ILE A 144 10.76 -12.93 -0.68
CA ILE A 144 10.28 -12.03 0.38
C ILE A 144 10.50 -12.74 1.72
N ASP A 145 11.27 -12.11 2.61
CA ASP A 145 11.35 -12.50 4.02
C ASP A 145 10.54 -11.53 4.89
N LEU A 146 9.43 -12.04 5.42
CA LEU A 146 8.54 -11.39 6.37
C LEU A 146 8.20 -12.35 7.52
N ALA A 147 9.09 -13.31 7.84
CA ALA A 147 8.77 -14.38 8.78
C ALA A 147 8.46 -13.87 10.20
N ALA A 148 9.04 -12.73 10.58
CA ALA A 148 8.82 -12.07 11.86
C ALA A 148 7.56 -11.19 11.92
N LEU A 149 6.87 -10.96 10.80
CA LEU A 149 5.72 -10.06 10.73
C LEU A 149 4.56 -10.65 11.52
N GLU A 150 4.15 -9.96 12.58
CA GLU A 150 3.08 -10.37 13.48
C GLU A 150 1.72 -9.77 13.08
N SER A 151 1.68 -8.50 12.67
CA SER A 151 0.40 -7.85 12.35
C SER A 151 0.50 -6.62 11.44
N LEU A 152 -0.64 -6.29 10.83
CA LEU A 152 -0.87 -5.05 10.09
C LEU A 152 -2.17 -4.38 10.57
N PRO A 153 -2.13 -3.58 11.65
CA PRO A 153 -3.33 -3.13 12.36
C PRO A 153 -4.17 -2.10 11.60
N ARG A 154 -3.68 -1.56 10.49
CA ARG A 154 -4.29 -0.39 9.83
C ARG A 154 -4.26 -0.41 8.30
N GLY A 155 -3.81 -1.50 7.69
CA GLY A 155 -3.63 -1.63 6.25
C GLY A 155 -3.60 -3.08 5.83
N ALA A 156 -3.11 -3.34 4.63
CA ALA A 156 -3.12 -4.63 3.97
C ALA A 156 -1.71 -5.16 3.74
N LEU A 157 -1.62 -6.48 3.59
CA LEU A 157 -0.47 -7.12 2.95
C LEU A 157 -0.85 -7.40 1.50
N HIS A 158 -0.39 -6.55 0.58
CA HIS A 158 -0.61 -6.69 -0.86
C HIS A 158 0.69 -7.11 -1.55
N ILE A 159 0.72 -8.34 -2.07
CA ILE A 159 1.85 -8.85 -2.83
C ILE A 159 1.36 -9.29 -4.19
N TYR A 160 1.99 -8.80 -5.26
CA TYR A 160 1.57 -9.15 -6.60
C TYR A 160 2.67 -9.13 -7.65
N GLY A 161 2.51 -9.95 -8.69
CA GLY A 161 3.49 -10.05 -9.77
C GLY A 161 4.85 -10.63 -9.35
N GLY A 162 5.65 -10.98 -10.35
CA GLY A 162 7.00 -11.51 -10.14
C GLY A 162 7.06 -13.03 -10.06
N ASP A 163 8.16 -13.51 -9.51
CA ASP A 163 8.59 -14.90 -9.57
C ASP A 163 8.66 -15.58 -8.18
N LEU A 164 8.00 -14.98 -7.18
CA LEU A 164 7.93 -15.49 -5.81
C LEU A 164 7.41 -16.92 -5.78
N SER A 165 8.18 -17.82 -5.17
CA SER A 165 7.85 -19.26 -5.10
C SER A 165 7.22 -19.69 -3.77
N LYS A 166 7.63 -19.04 -2.69
CA LYS A 166 7.25 -19.30 -1.31
C LYS A 166 6.95 -17.98 -0.61
N LEU A 167 5.93 -17.96 0.24
CA LEU A 167 5.69 -16.89 1.20
C LEU A 167 5.48 -17.50 2.59
N ASP A 168 6.34 -17.14 3.53
CA ASP A 168 6.29 -17.63 4.92
C ASP A 168 5.99 -16.49 5.88
N LEU A 169 4.85 -16.59 6.54
CA LEU A 169 4.28 -15.64 7.48
C LEU A 169 4.06 -16.36 8.82
N ALA A 170 5.16 -16.91 9.35
CA ALA A 170 5.14 -17.82 10.49
C ALA A 170 4.47 -17.22 11.73
N GLU A 171 4.75 -15.96 12.04
CA GLU A 171 4.23 -15.25 13.21
C GLU A 171 3.00 -14.37 12.92
N PHE A 172 2.51 -14.34 11.67
CA PHE A 172 1.45 -13.42 11.25
C PHE A 172 0.09 -13.81 11.80
N ARG A 173 -0.53 -12.91 12.57
CA ARG A 173 -1.76 -13.16 13.34
C ARG A 173 -2.98 -12.42 12.81
N GLU A 174 -2.81 -11.19 12.36
CA GLU A 174 -3.95 -10.32 12.03
C GLU A 174 -3.60 -9.20 11.04
N VAL A 175 -4.59 -8.83 10.24
CA VAL A 175 -4.52 -7.72 9.28
C VAL A 175 -5.85 -6.96 9.23
N SER A 176 -5.79 -5.65 9.02
CA SER A 176 -6.98 -4.81 8.90
C SER A 176 -7.60 -4.87 7.50
N ASP A 177 -6.89 -4.43 6.47
CA ASP A 177 -7.50 -4.12 5.17
C ASP A 177 -7.39 -5.27 4.16
N GLY A 178 -6.64 -6.33 4.50
CA GLY A 178 -6.69 -7.61 3.80
C GLY A 178 -5.35 -8.30 3.64
N LEU A 179 -5.42 -9.59 3.35
CA LEU A 179 -4.31 -10.36 2.80
C LEU A 179 -4.60 -10.55 1.31
N ILE A 180 -3.80 -9.93 0.46
CA ILE A 180 -4.05 -9.81 -0.98
C ILE A 180 -2.83 -10.35 -1.72
N LEU A 181 -2.99 -11.53 -2.33
CA LEU A 181 -1.99 -12.19 -3.16
C LEU A 181 -2.53 -12.33 -4.58
N GLU A 182 -1.95 -11.61 -5.53
CA GLU A 182 -2.48 -11.53 -6.90
C GLU A 182 -1.38 -11.72 -7.95
N ASP A 183 -1.68 -12.41 -9.05
CA ASP A 183 -0.75 -12.55 -10.17
C ASP A 183 0.63 -13.10 -9.76
N LEU A 184 0.66 -14.12 -8.90
CA LEU A 184 1.85 -14.80 -8.42
C LEU A 184 1.90 -16.24 -8.96
N PRO A 185 2.08 -16.46 -10.28
CA PRO A 185 1.91 -17.77 -10.91
C PRO A 185 2.93 -18.81 -10.44
N LYS A 186 4.06 -18.39 -9.86
CA LYS A 186 5.09 -19.29 -9.30
C LYS A 186 4.92 -19.56 -7.80
N LEU A 187 4.01 -18.86 -7.12
CA LEU A 187 3.79 -19.05 -5.68
C LEU A 187 3.08 -20.38 -5.47
N THR A 188 3.79 -21.36 -4.92
CA THR A 188 3.30 -22.72 -4.71
C THR A 188 3.21 -23.08 -3.23
N GLU A 189 3.83 -22.29 -2.35
CA GLU A 189 3.80 -22.48 -0.91
C GLU A 189 3.43 -21.17 -0.19
N LEU A 190 2.36 -21.22 0.60
CA LEU A 190 1.95 -20.16 1.52
C LEU A 190 1.84 -20.77 2.93
N SER A 191 2.62 -20.24 3.87
CA SER A 191 2.60 -20.63 5.28
C SER A 191 2.14 -19.45 6.12
N ALA A 192 1.01 -19.60 6.82
CA ALA A 192 0.52 -18.60 7.78
C ALA A 192 -0.25 -19.30 8.94
N PRO A 193 0.44 -20.12 9.75
CA PRO A 193 -0.21 -21.01 10.72
C PRO A 193 -0.84 -20.26 11.89
N GLU A 194 -0.33 -19.08 12.24
CA GLU A 194 -0.84 -18.23 13.32
C GLU A 194 -1.94 -17.25 12.89
N PHE A 195 -2.29 -17.23 11.60
CA PHE A 195 -3.20 -16.23 11.05
C PHE A 195 -4.63 -16.44 11.52
N THR A 196 -5.14 -15.48 12.30
CA THR A 196 -6.42 -15.61 13.01
C THR A 196 -7.56 -14.82 12.41
N ARG A 197 -7.33 -13.61 11.89
CA ARG A 197 -8.44 -12.76 11.42
C ARG A 197 -8.03 -11.65 10.46
N ILE A 198 -8.99 -11.28 9.62
CA ILE A 198 -9.01 -10.06 8.82
C ILE A 198 -10.10 -9.15 9.37
N MET A 199 -9.72 -7.95 9.78
CA MET A 199 -10.58 -7.01 10.51
C MET A 199 -11.21 -5.97 9.58
N ASP A 200 -11.93 -5.01 10.18
CA ASP A 200 -12.43 -3.77 9.57
C ASP A 200 -13.09 -3.85 8.19
N ARG A 201 -12.37 -3.64 7.09
CA ARG A 201 -12.94 -3.75 5.73
C ARG A 201 -12.21 -4.76 4.89
N GLY A 202 -11.33 -5.53 5.51
CA GLY A 202 -10.42 -6.38 4.77
C GLY A 202 -11.03 -7.65 4.25
N ALA A 203 -10.50 -8.07 3.11
CA ALA A 203 -10.84 -9.31 2.44
C ALA A 203 -9.62 -10.25 2.41
N LEU A 204 -9.89 -11.55 2.29
CA LEU A 204 -8.88 -12.50 1.88
C LEU A 204 -8.98 -12.65 0.36
N THR A 205 -7.97 -12.17 -0.36
CA THR A 205 -7.93 -12.24 -1.83
C THR A 205 -6.71 -13.03 -2.25
N ILE A 206 -6.91 -14.22 -2.81
CA ILE A 206 -5.84 -15.01 -3.42
C ILE A 206 -6.27 -15.35 -4.84
N SER A 207 -5.59 -14.81 -5.84
CA SER A 207 -5.97 -15.01 -7.24
C SER A 207 -4.78 -15.13 -8.18
N ASN A 208 -4.92 -15.97 -9.20
CA ASN A 208 -3.89 -16.19 -10.22
C ASN A 208 -2.53 -16.55 -9.59
N THR A 209 -2.56 -17.55 -8.69
CA THR A 209 -1.36 -18.08 -8.02
C THR A 209 -1.10 -19.52 -8.47
N GLY A 210 0.13 -20.01 -8.25
CA GLY A 210 0.47 -21.43 -8.46
C GLY A 210 0.04 -22.36 -7.30
N LEU A 211 -0.70 -21.85 -6.31
CA LEU A 211 -1.13 -22.61 -5.14
C LEU A 211 -2.14 -23.67 -5.54
N THR A 212 -1.87 -24.92 -5.16
CA THR A 212 -2.82 -26.03 -5.32
C THR A 212 -3.49 -26.41 -4.00
N GLU A 213 -2.91 -25.99 -2.88
CA GLU A 213 -3.44 -26.22 -1.54
C GLU A 213 -3.38 -24.92 -0.75
N LEU A 214 -4.42 -24.63 0.02
CA LEU A 214 -4.45 -23.51 0.96
C LEU A 214 -4.88 -24.04 2.33
N SER A 215 -4.07 -23.82 3.36
CA SER A 215 -4.42 -24.16 4.74
C SER A 215 -4.14 -22.97 5.64
N LEU A 216 -5.19 -22.46 6.30
CA LEU A 216 -5.10 -21.40 7.30
C LEU A 216 -5.82 -21.91 8.57
N PRO A 217 -5.16 -22.77 9.37
CA PRO A 217 -5.82 -23.56 10.40
C PRO A 217 -6.39 -22.73 11.55
N LYS A 218 -5.86 -21.53 11.77
CA LYS A 218 -6.30 -20.61 12.83
C LYS A 218 -7.21 -19.49 12.36
N LEU A 219 -7.49 -19.36 11.06
CA LEU A 219 -8.31 -18.27 10.53
C LEU A 219 -9.75 -18.43 11.01
N GLN A 220 -10.26 -17.44 11.73
CA GLN A 220 -11.58 -17.46 12.37
C GLN A 220 -12.56 -16.49 11.73
N LEU A 221 -12.08 -15.34 11.27
CA LEU A 221 -12.89 -14.22 10.83
C LEU A 221 -12.30 -13.57 9.57
N VAL A 222 -13.16 -13.35 8.59
CA VAL A 222 -12.92 -12.45 7.46
C VAL A 222 -14.01 -11.39 7.46
N PHE A 223 -13.67 -10.12 7.69
CA PHE A 223 -14.70 -9.10 7.84
C PHE A 223 -15.45 -8.80 6.53
N SER A 224 -14.74 -8.71 5.41
CA SER A 224 -15.34 -8.41 4.10
C SER A 224 -15.55 -9.70 3.31
N SER A 225 -14.93 -9.86 2.15
CA SER A 225 -15.11 -11.03 1.28
C SER A 225 -13.99 -12.06 1.40
N LEU A 226 -14.33 -13.30 1.08
CA LEU A 226 -13.40 -14.38 0.81
C LEU A 226 -13.36 -14.59 -0.71
N TYR A 227 -12.26 -14.22 -1.35
CA TYR A 227 -12.07 -14.35 -2.79
C TYR A 227 -10.87 -15.24 -3.10
N LEU A 228 -11.14 -16.48 -3.48
CA LEU A 228 -10.13 -17.47 -3.85
C LEU A 228 -10.34 -17.87 -5.31
N SER A 229 -9.33 -17.71 -6.15
CA SER A 229 -9.41 -18.03 -7.57
C SER A 229 -8.09 -18.62 -8.09
N GLY A 230 -8.10 -19.91 -8.41
CA GLY A 230 -6.92 -20.61 -8.92
C GLY A 230 -7.16 -22.11 -9.09
N ASP A 231 -6.08 -22.86 -9.24
CA ASP A 231 -6.11 -24.32 -9.43
C ASP A 231 -6.08 -25.09 -8.10
N PHE A 232 -6.80 -24.58 -7.09
CA PHE A 232 -6.86 -25.22 -5.77
C PHE A 232 -7.53 -26.59 -5.85
N LYS A 233 -6.87 -27.61 -5.33
CA LYS A 233 -7.43 -28.94 -5.09
C LYS A 233 -8.03 -29.06 -3.70
N THR A 234 -7.41 -28.40 -2.72
CA THR A 234 -7.87 -28.41 -1.32
C THR A 234 -7.75 -27.03 -0.69
N VAL A 235 -8.81 -26.64 0.02
CA VAL A 235 -8.84 -25.43 0.85
C VAL A 235 -9.30 -25.83 2.24
N ASP A 236 -8.44 -25.64 3.24
CA ASP A 236 -8.69 -26.03 4.63
C ASP A 236 -8.70 -24.81 5.56
N LEU A 237 -9.91 -24.43 5.98
CA LEU A 237 -10.19 -23.29 6.87
C LEU A 237 -11.08 -23.76 8.03
N PRO A 238 -10.59 -24.67 8.91
CA PRO A 238 -11.42 -25.43 9.82
C PRO A 238 -12.02 -24.57 10.95
N LEU A 239 -11.37 -23.47 11.32
CA LEU A 239 -11.83 -22.56 12.36
C LEU A 239 -12.57 -21.32 11.83
N LEU A 240 -12.72 -21.19 10.50
CA LEU A 240 -13.39 -20.06 9.90
C LEU A 240 -14.88 -20.14 10.20
N THR A 241 -15.38 -19.17 10.97
CA THR A 241 -16.76 -19.15 11.47
C THR A 241 -17.57 -17.97 10.95
N SER A 242 -16.90 -16.93 10.43
CA SER A 242 -17.57 -15.72 9.98
C SER A 242 -16.88 -15.11 8.75
N VAL A 243 -17.66 -14.92 7.69
CA VAL A 243 -17.34 -14.06 6.55
C VAL A 243 -18.43 -12.98 6.47
N GLY A 244 -18.05 -11.71 6.57
CA GLY A 244 -19.04 -10.62 6.64
C GLY A 244 -19.67 -10.26 5.30
N GLY A 245 -19.01 -10.59 4.19
CA GLY A 245 -19.46 -10.34 2.82
C GLY A 245 -19.49 -11.60 1.95
N ASP A 246 -19.17 -11.42 0.67
CA ASP A 246 -19.30 -12.45 -0.36
C ASP A 246 -18.21 -13.53 -0.27
N ILE A 247 -18.57 -14.74 -0.66
CA ILE A 247 -17.65 -15.87 -0.77
C ILE A 247 -17.60 -16.30 -2.23
N TYR A 248 -16.43 -16.16 -2.85
CA TYR A 248 -16.14 -16.68 -4.18
C TYR A 248 -14.97 -17.65 -4.10
N MET A 249 -15.18 -18.85 -4.63
CA MET A 249 -14.20 -19.90 -4.74
C MET A 249 -14.17 -20.42 -6.18
N LYS A 250 -13.03 -20.32 -6.84
CA LYS A 250 -12.73 -21.05 -8.07
C LYS A 250 -11.53 -21.96 -7.80
N GLY A 251 -11.74 -23.26 -7.91
CA GLY A 251 -10.72 -24.29 -7.73
C GLY A 251 -10.43 -25.04 -9.03
N ALA A 252 -9.59 -26.07 -8.93
CA ALA A 252 -9.33 -27.02 -10.00
C ALA A 252 -10.62 -27.75 -10.44
N SER A 253 -10.58 -28.43 -11.59
CA SER A 253 -11.74 -29.14 -12.15
C SER A 253 -12.26 -30.29 -11.27
N ASP A 254 -11.43 -30.83 -10.39
CA ASP A 254 -11.77 -31.87 -9.43
C ASP A 254 -12.07 -31.32 -8.02
N PHE A 255 -12.14 -29.99 -7.85
CA PHE A 255 -12.43 -29.37 -6.56
C PHE A 255 -13.86 -29.69 -6.07
N ASP A 256 -13.99 -30.14 -4.82
CA ASP A 256 -15.27 -30.51 -4.22
C ASP A 256 -16.04 -29.29 -3.71
N CYS A 257 -16.72 -28.60 -4.64
CA CYS A 257 -17.58 -27.46 -4.30
C CYS A 257 -18.75 -27.84 -3.38
N ASP A 258 -19.23 -29.09 -3.40
CA ASP A 258 -20.31 -29.53 -2.52
C ASP A 258 -19.85 -29.62 -1.06
N ALA A 259 -18.64 -30.14 -0.83
CA ALA A 259 -18.01 -30.17 0.49
C ALA A 259 -17.72 -28.76 1.00
N PHE A 260 -17.12 -27.91 0.16
CA PHE A 260 -16.84 -26.52 0.48
C PHE A 260 -18.14 -25.77 0.84
N SER A 261 -19.17 -25.89 0.02
CA SER A 261 -20.48 -25.25 0.27
C SER A 261 -21.13 -25.71 1.57
N LYS A 262 -20.95 -26.98 1.98
CA LYS A 262 -21.47 -27.48 3.25
C LYS A 262 -20.75 -26.86 4.45
N GLN A 263 -19.43 -26.66 4.36
CA GLN A 263 -18.65 -26.03 5.42
C GLN A 263 -19.04 -24.57 5.64
N PHE A 264 -19.35 -23.85 4.56
CA PHE A 264 -19.65 -22.40 4.61
C PHE A 264 -21.14 -22.05 4.54
N LYS A 265 -22.03 -23.05 4.55
CA LYS A 265 -23.47 -22.87 4.33
C LYS A 265 -24.11 -21.85 5.28
N ASP A 266 -23.73 -21.90 6.56
CA ASP A 266 -24.30 -21.07 7.61
C ASP A 266 -23.76 -19.63 7.60
N MET A 267 -22.65 -19.37 6.89
CA MET A 267 -22.07 -18.03 6.74
C MET A 267 -22.64 -17.27 5.53
N ALA A 268 -23.07 -18.00 4.51
CA ALA A 268 -23.56 -17.48 3.24
C ALA A 268 -25.05 -17.07 3.25
N THR A 269 -25.84 -17.52 4.22
CA THR A 269 -27.32 -17.48 4.11
C THR A 269 -28.00 -16.26 4.72
N ASP A 270 -27.30 -15.40 5.45
CA ASP A 270 -27.89 -14.23 6.08
C ASP A 270 -27.51 -12.93 5.34
N ASN A 271 -28.54 -12.21 4.87
CA ASN A 271 -28.52 -10.78 4.49
C ASN A 271 -27.98 -10.37 3.10
N GLY A 272 -28.27 -11.13 2.04
CA GLY A 272 -28.01 -10.67 0.66
C GLY A 272 -26.56 -10.81 0.18
N LYS A 273 -25.80 -11.69 0.84
CA LYS A 273 -24.44 -12.10 0.45
C LYS A 273 -24.50 -13.07 -0.73
N THR A 274 -23.48 -13.04 -1.59
CA THR A 274 -23.31 -14.01 -2.66
C THR A 274 -22.33 -15.10 -2.24
N PHE A 275 -22.72 -16.35 -2.48
CA PHE A 275 -21.84 -17.51 -2.34
C PHE A 275 -21.75 -18.20 -3.70
N LYS A 276 -20.53 -18.33 -4.21
CA LYS A 276 -20.26 -18.98 -5.48
C LYS A 276 -19.03 -19.87 -5.34
N CYS A 277 -19.20 -21.14 -5.69
CA CYS A 277 -18.12 -22.10 -5.85
C CYS A 277 -18.15 -22.65 -7.26
N VAL A 278 -17.01 -22.62 -7.93
CA VAL A 278 -16.79 -23.12 -9.30
C VAL A 278 -15.60 -24.08 -9.28
N ALA A 279 -15.73 -25.21 -9.98
CA ALA A 279 -14.66 -26.17 -10.16
C ALA A 279 -14.22 -26.18 -11.63
N GLY A 280 -12.96 -25.81 -11.89
CA GLY A 280 -12.40 -25.71 -13.24
C GLY A 280 -12.89 -24.49 -14.02
N ASP A 281 -12.90 -24.62 -15.35
CA ASP A 281 -13.26 -23.56 -16.29
C ASP A 281 -14.76 -23.59 -16.62
N ASP A 282 -15.63 -23.36 -15.64
CA ASP A 282 -17.00 -23.00 -15.98
C ASP A 282 -17.00 -21.57 -16.54
N SER A 283 -17.50 -21.42 -17.76
CA SER A 283 -17.52 -20.18 -18.55
C SER A 283 -18.41 -19.05 -18.00
N ASP A 284 -19.03 -19.26 -16.85
CA ASP A 284 -19.92 -18.30 -16.19
C ASP A 284 -19.16 -17.49 -15.13
N ASP A 285 -18.12 -16.77 -15.52
CA ASP A 285 -17.35 -15.88 -14.63
C ASP A 285 -18.02 -14.51 -14.38
N SER A 286 -19.25 -14.32 -14.87
CA SER A 286 -20.03 -13.07 -14.77
C SER A 286 -20.14 -12.52 -13.34
N ASP A 287 -20.22 -13.40 -12.33
CA ASP A 287 -20.36 -13.02 -10.91
C ASP A 287 -19.02 -12.95 -10.16
N ALA A 288 -17.91 -13.40 -10.77
CA ALA A 288 -16.58 -13.33 -10.15
C ALA A 288 -16.18 -11.87 -9.87
N GLN A 289 -16.71 -10.95 -10.67
CA GLN A 289 -16.39 -9.53 -10.59
C GLN A 289 -17.12 -8.78 -9.48
N SER A 290 -18.23 -9.32 -8.97
CA SER A 290 -18.97 -8.71 -7.85
C SER A 290 -18.34 -9.02 -6.50
N ALA A 291 -17.72 -10.19 -6.37
CA ALA A 291 -17.09 -10.64 -5.13
C ALA A 291 -15.62 -10.21 -4.99
N LYS A 292 -14.95 -9.90 -6.11
CA LYS A 292 -13.56 -9.42 -6.08
C LYS A 292 -13.53 -7.99 -5.51
N PRO A 293 -12.88 -7.75 -4.36
CA PRO A 293 -12.76 -6.41 -3.79
C PRO A 293 -11.94 -5.51 -4.71
N SER A 294 -12.29 -4.22 -4.75
CA SER A 294 -11.49 -3.21 -5.45
C SER A 294 -10.18 -3.00 -4.69
N THR A 295 -9.09 -3.55 -5.20
CA THR A 295 -7.73 -3.31 -4.70
C THR A 295 -7.10 -2.16 -5.50
N SER A 296 -6.58 -1.14 -4.81
CA SER A 296 -5.82 -0.07 -5.45
C SER A 296 -4.33 -0.39 -5.33
N SER A 297 -3.70 -0.77 -6.43
CA SER A 297 -2.25 -0.99 -6.51
C SER A 297 -1.54 0.31 -6.93
N THR A 298 -0.46 0.66 -6.25
CA THR A 298 0.45 1.76 -6.61
C THR A 298 1.20 1.45 -7.90
N PHE A 299 1.59 0.19 -8.12
CA PHE A 299 2.25 -0.22 -9.37
C PHE A 299 1.22 -0.91 -10.28
N SER A 300 1.00 -0.41 -11.49
CA SER A 300 0.17 -1.13 -12.46
C SER A 300 0.80 -2.48 -12.79
N SER A 301 0.11 -3.58 -12.49
CA SER A 301 0.52 -4.91 -12.91
C SER A 301 0.59 -4.96 -14.43
N ALA A 302 1.80 -5.16 -14.98
CA ALA A 302 2.02 -5.37 -16.40
C ALA A 302 1.66 -6.83 -16.77
N SER A 303 0.41 -7.22 -16.55
CA SER A 303 -0.15 -8.49 -17.03
C SER A 303 -1.39 -8.20 -17.86
N ALA A 304 -1.18 -7.99 -19.15
CA ALA A 304 -2.25 -7.91 -20.12
C ALA A 304 -2.86 -9.30 -20.35
N SER A 305 -4.07 -9.51 -19.84
CA SER A 305 -5.03 -10.44 -20.43
C SER A 305 -6.23 -9.61 -20.89
N GLY A 306 -6.45 -9.59 -22.20
CA GLY A 306 -7.35 -8.67 -22.86
C GLY A 306 -8.80 -8.83 -22.44
N SER A 307 -9.46 -7.71 -22.18
CA SER A 307 -10.89 -7.54 -22.41
C SER A 307 -11.12 -6.08 -22.83
N SER A 308 -11.34 -5.91 -24.12
CA SER A 308 -11.79 -4.67 -24.73
C SER A 308 -13.13 -4.25 -24.16
N SER A 309 -13.22 -3.04 -23.62
CA SER A 309 -14.49 -2.30 -23.54
C SER A 309 -14.33 -0.93 -24.17
N SER A 310 -14.46 -0.87 -25.50
CA SER A 310 -15.20 0.21 -26.14
C SER A 310 -16.65 0.12 -25.63
N SER A 311 -17.41 1.15 -25.26
CA SER A 311 -17.39 2.57 -25.57
C SER A 311 -18.30 3.26 -24.53
N SER A 312 -18.11 4.52 -24.16
CA SER A 312 -18.70 5.61 -24.95
C SER A 312 -17.99 6.93 -24.67
N THR A 313 -17.35 7.45 -25.70
CA THR A 313 -16.94 8.86 -25.78
C THR A 313 -18.14 9.67 -26.21
N ALA A 314 -18.54 10.67 -25.44
CA ALA A 314 -19.26 11.83 -25.97
C ALA A 314 -18.21 12.84 -26.48
N SER A 315 -17.96 12.73 -27.78
CA SER A 315 -17.51 13.73 -28.75
C SER A 315 -17.16 15.15 -28.26
N SER A 316 -15.96 15.60 -28.65
CA SER A 316 -15.84 16.80 -29.49
C SER A 316 -14.64 16.68 -30.43
N THR A 317 -14.98 16.57 -31.71
CA THR A 317 -14.16 16.51 -32.91
C THR A 317 -13.36 17.79 -33.13
N ALA A 318 -12.06 17.68 -33.45
CA ALA A 318 -11.38 18.46 -34.49
C ALA A 318 -10.00 17.87 -34.80
N SER A 319 -10.03 16.85 -35.65
CA SER A 319 -9.21 16.64 -36.86
C SER A 319 -7.79 17.22 -36.99
N GLY A 320 -6.83 16.30 -37.07
CA GLY A 320 -5.78 16.20 -38.12
C GLY A 320 -4.60 17.17 -38.01
N THR A 321 -3.35 16.82 -38.32
CA THR A 321 -2.73 15.62 -38.88
C THR A 321 -1.21 15.87 -38.72
N SER A 322 -0.49 14.78 -38.45
CA SER A 322 0.96 14.57 -38.42
C SER A 322 1.90 15.58 -39.09
N SER A 323 3.09 15.80 -38.49
CA SER A 323 4.39 15.39 -39.05
C SER A 323 5.56 15.73 -38.12
N SER A 324 6.50 14.79 -38.05
CA SER A 324 7.84 14.85 -37.48
C SER A 324 8.68 16.06 -37.94
N ALA A 325 9.54 16.60 -37.07
CA ALA A 325 11.01 16.74 -37.25
C ALA A 325 11.63 17.83 -36.35
N SER A 326 12.62 17.38 -35.58
CA SER A 326 13.91 18.02 -35.22
C SER A 326 14.14 19.54 -35.30
N SER A 327 14.69 20.02 -34.17
CA SER A 327 15.85 20.90 -33.99
C SER A 327 15.80 22.41 -34.31
N THR A 328 16.41 23.12 -33.34
CA THR A 328 17.15 24.40 -33.41
C THR A 328 16.40 25.72 -33.55
N GLY A 329 16.70 26.61 -32.58
CA GLY A 329 17.21 27.94 -32.94
C GLY A 329 16.34 29.14 -32.58
N THR A 330 16.72 29.80 -31.49
CA THR A 330 16.84 31.26 -31.33
C THR A 330 15.63 32.19 -31.47
N ALA A 331 15.31 32.82 -30.33
CA ALA A 331 15.16 34.26 -30.11
C ALA A 331 14.27 35.10 -31.06
N ALA A 332 13.24 35.74 -30.50
CA ALA A 332 13.17 37.19 -30.39
C ALA A 332 11.89 37.66 -29.68
N SER A 333 12.08 38.68 -28.85
CA SER A 333 11.13 39.44 -28.04
C SER A 333 10.11 40.26 -28.86
N ALA A 334 8.93 40.52 -28.28
CA ALA A 334 8.27 41.84 -28.17
C ALA A 334 6.86 41.63 -27.57
N SER A 335 6.61 42.11 -26.35
CA SER A 335 5.92 43.37 -26.03
C SER A 335 4.39 43.30 -26.22
N GLY A 336 3.62 43.52 -25.15
CA GLY A 336 2.18 43.68 -25.25
C GLY A 336 1.47 43.64 -23.90
N SER A 337 1.40 44.79 -23.26
CA SER A 337 0.59 45.13 -22.08
C SER A 337 -0.90 44.77 -22.20
N ALA A 338 -1.51 44.25 -21.13
CA ALA A 338 -2.85 44.70 -20.67
C ALA A 338 -3.24 44.10 -19.30
N THR A 339 -3.92 44.94 -18.54
CA THR A 339 -4.54 44.85 -17.21
C THR A 339 -5.57 43.71 -17.03
N PRO A 340 -5.84 43.23 -15.79
CA PRO A 340 -7.00 42.40 -15.50
C PRO A 340 -8.26 43.26 -15.29
N SER A 341 -9.28 43.04 -16.12
CA SER A 341 -10.63 43.56 -15.91
C SER A 341 -11.47 42.51 -15.18
N ALA A 342 -12.05 42.92 -14.06
CA ALA A 342 -13.18 42.23 -13.43
C ALA A 342 -14.42 42.34 -14.32
N ALA A 343 -15.26 41.30 -14.34
CA ALA A 343 -16.72 41.42 -14.41
C ALA A 343 -17.36 40.06 -14.09
N ALA A 344 -18.30 40.13 -13.15
CA ALA A 344 -19.25 39.09 -12.79
C ALA A 344 -20.17 38.72 -13.97
N ASN A 345 -20.75 37.52 -13.93
CA ASN A 345 -22.20 37.43 -14.05
C ASN A 345 -22.75 36.12 -13.46
N ASP A 346 -23.79 36.32 -12.66
CA ASP A 346 -24.78 35.37 -12.20
C ASP A 346 -25.41 34.55 -13.33
N ASN A 347 -25.78 33.31 -13.05
CA ASN A 347 -27.19 32.95 -13.17
C ASN A 347 -27.58 31.80 -12.24
N SER A 348 -28.62 32.06 -11.46
CA SER A 348 -29.26 31.15 -10.51
C SER A 348 -30.20 30.18 -11.21
N SER A 349 -30.32 28.97 -10.69
CA SER A 349 -31.57 28.20 -10.74
C SER A 349 -31.79 27.44 -9.44
N ALA A 350 -32.96 27.70 -8.86
CA ALA A 350 -33.39 27.30 -7.53
C ALA A 350 -33.97 25.88 -7.51
N ALA A 351 -33.79 25.17 -6.39
CA ALA A 351 -34.70 24.12 -5.96
C ALA A 351 -34.85 24.19 -4.43
N ALA A 352 -36.08 24.46 -4.00
CA ALA A 352 -36.49 24.61 -2.62
C ALA A 352 -36.76 23.23 -1.97
N PHE A 353 -36.25 23.02 -0.76
CA PHE A 353 -36.70 21.93 0.12
C PHE A 353 -37.19 22.53 1.44
N LYS A 354 -38.46 22.25 1.77
CA LYS A 354 -39.16 22.75 2.95
C LYS A 354 -38.80 21.93 4.18
N VAL A 355 -38.49 22.62 5.28
CA VAL A 355 -38.35 22.09 6.63
C VAL A 355 -39.72 22.11 7.33
N GLY A 356 -40.12 20.97 7.91
CA GLY A 356 -41.28 20.86 8.79
C GLY A 356 -40.84 20.65 10.24
N MET A 357 -41.19 21.61 11.11
CA MET A 357 -41.06 21.52 12.56
C MET A 357 -42.11 20.57 13.14
N ALA A 358 -41.72 19.72 14.09
CA ALA A 358 -42.62 19.14 15.07
C ALA A 358 -41.96 19.23 16.46
N THR A 359 -42.56 20.06 17.31
CA THR A 359 -42.28 20.24 18.74
C THR A 359 -43.11 19.26 19.57
N LEU A 360 -42.54 18.72 20.66
CA LEU A 360 -43.15 18.17 21.91
C LEU A 360 -41.98 17.44 22.62
N GLY A 361 -41.61 17.56 23.92
CA GLY A 361 -42.17 18.16 25.12
C GLY A 361 -41.76 17.27 26.32
N GLY A 362 -41.07 17.81 27.33
CA GLY A 362 -40.81 17.19 28.66
C GLY A 362 -39.58 16.27 28.73
N VAL A 363 -38.84 16.10 29.84
CA VAL A 363 -38.99 16.46 31.26
C VAL A 363 -37.59 16.58 31.88
N PHE A 364 -37.41 17.54 32.79
CA PHE A 364 -36.23 17.76 33.63
C PHE A 364 -35.89 16.55 34.52
N GLY A 365 -34.63 16.10 34.49
CA GLY A 365 -34.06 15.13 35.42
C GLY A 365 -32.67 15.57 35.86
N LEU A 366 -32.62 16.23 37.01
CA LEU A 366 -31.43 16.75 37.68
C LEU A 366 -30.91 15.65 38.62
N LEU A 367 -29.71 15.11 38.39
CA LEU A 367 -29.02 14.29 39.38
C LEU A 367 -27.61 14.82 39.63
N SER A 368 -27.40 15.19 40.89
CA SER A 368 -26.21 15.83 41.43
C SER A 368 -25.04 14.87 41.59
N PHE A 369 -23.85 15.44 41.42
CA PHE A 369 -22.58 14.99 41.98
C PHE A 369 -22.69 14.67 43.48
N LEU A 370 -22.11 13.54 43.90
CA LEU A 370 -21.59 13.35 45.25
C LEU A 370 -20.19 12.72 45.18
N LEU A 371 -19.28 13.35 45.92
CA LEU A 371 -17.92 12.90 46.21
C LEU A 371 -17.91 11.60 47.03
N CYS A 372 -16.98 10.71 46.71
CA CYS A 372 -15.98 10.13 47.61
C CYS A 372 -14.80 9.62 46.77
#